data_AF-A0A8J2LSG1-F1
#
_entry.id   AF-A0A8J2LSG1-F1
#
_cell.length_a   1.000
_cell.length_b   1.000
_cell.length_c   1.000
_cell.angle_alpha   90.00
_cell.angle_beta   90.00
_cell.angle_gamma   90.00
#
_symmetry.space_group_name_H-M   'P 1'
#
loop_
_entity.id
_entity.type
_entity.pdbx_description
1 polymer ?
#
loop_
_entity_poly.entity_id
_entity_poly.type
_entity_poly.pdbx_seq_one_letter_code
_entity_poly.pdbx_strand_id
1 'polypeptide(L)'
;MSTTSTALTRTLYVFLSIAILLQTTVSAEFLQVAGNSRVKRGFGSSGGYGGGGGGYGGGTGGAAAIAQQAANQAKAAQAAQGAAAYQAAQQARATLASQASQAAHQAQAVTAAKQAQVAQISQAASAAQAAAYAESTQAARASSAVHAAEAAKLHALHGAQHGAYGAHEQLYAAQRALHEARALQAAQAQMAYQAQQNARALSAKLQAALHDLSQSQSAANKAAWAASAAQANIGGYGHGGH
;
A
#
# COMPACT_ATOMS: atom_id res chain seq x y z
N MET A 1 -47.49 3.90 15.28
CA MET A 1 -46.72 2.86 14.56
C MET A 1 -45.81 3.58 13.56
N SER A 2 -44.59 3.06 13.33
CA SER A 2 -43.63 3.49 12.29
C SER A 2 -42.55 4.53 12.64
N THR A 3 -41.75 4.30 13.70
CA THR A 3 -40.44 4.96 13.87
C THR A 3 -39.26 3.97 14.02
N THR A 4 -39.53 2.70 14.30
CA THR A 4 -38.51 1.66 14.46
C THR A 4 -38.01 1.04 13.14
N SER A 5 -38.77 1.17 12.04
CA SER A 5 -38.40 0.59 10.74
C SER A 5 -37.27 1.38 10.04
N THR A 6 -37.16 2.68 10.29
CA THR A 6 -36.24 3.57 9.57
C THR A 6 -34.78 3.44 10.03
N ALA A 7 -34.55 3.00 11.28
CA ALA A 7 -33.21 2.82 11.84
C ALA A 7 -32.53 1.55 11.32
N LEU A 8 -33.28 0.43 11.22
CA LEU A 8 -32.76 -0.84 10.72
C LEU A 8 -32.42 -0.78 9.21
N THR A 9 -33.20 -0.03 8.44
CA THR A 9 -32.99 0.10 6.98
C THR A 9 -31.76 0.94 6.64
N ARG A 10 -31.41 1.95 7.47
CA ARG A 10 -30.22 2.78 7.25
C ARG A 10 -28.91 2.06 7.62
N THR A 11 -28.92 1.22 8.65
CA THR A 11 -27.74 0.45 9.05
C THR A 11 -27.39 -0.64 8.03
N LEU A 12 -28.39 -1.32 7.45
CA LEU A 12 -28.16 -2.31 6.38
C LEU A 12 -27.54 -1.69 5.11
N TYR A 13 -27.93 -0.47 4.74
CA TYR A 13 -27.38 0.22 3.57
C TYR A 13 -25.91 0.59 3.72
N VAL A 14 -25.44 0.94 4.92
CA VAL A 14 -24.03 1.28 5.16
C VAL A 14 -23.15 0.02 5.11
N PHE A 15 -23.63 -1.11 5.67
CA PHE A 15 -22.90 -2.37 5.62
C PHE A 15 -22.84 -2.99 4.20
N LEU A 16 -23.92 -2.87 3.40
CA LEU A 16 -23.93 -3.38 2.03
C LEU A 16 -23.05 -2.55 1.08
N SER A 17 -22.96 -1.24 1.30
CA SER A 17 -22.09 -0.33 0.53
C SER A 17 -20.59 -0.63 0.72
N ILE A 18 -20.20 -1.03 1.94
CA ILE A 18 -18.80 -1.32 2.27
C ILE A 18 -18.37 -2.70 1.73
N ALA A 19 -19.28 -3.67 1.68
CA ALA A 19 -19.00 -5.00 1.12
C ALA A 19 -18.81 -4.97 -0.40
N ILE A 20 -19.56 -4.12 -1.13
CA ILE A 20 -19.49 -4.01 -2.59
C ILE A 20 -18.20 -3.28 -3.04
N LEU A 21 -17.62 -2.40 -2.22
CA LEU A 21 -16.34 -1.73 -2.55
C LEU A 21 -15.10 -2.62 -2.35
N LEU A 22 -15.21 -3.74 -1.62
CA LEU A 22 -14.07 -4.63 -1.35
C LEU A 22 -13.82 -5.67 -2.46
N GLN A 23 -14.76 -5.90 -3.38
CA GLN A 23 -14.64 -6.93 -4.42
C GLN A 23 -14.12 -6.41 -5.78
N THR A 24 -14.04 -5.08 -5.99
CA THR A 24 -13.73 -4.50 -7.31
C THR A 24 -12.26 -4.13 -7.54
N THR A 25 -11.36 -4.30 -6.56
CA THR A 25 -9.97 -3.82 -6.68
C THR A 25 -8.91 -4.92 -6.89
N VAL A 26 -9.31 -6.18 -7.11
CA VAL A 26 -8.38 -7.32 -7.22
C VAL A 26 -8.16 -7.78 -8.68
N SER A 27 -8.63 -7.03 -9.69
CA SER A 27 -8.52 -7.48 -11.08
C SER A 27 -8.25 -6.33 -12.04
N ALA A 28 -6.99 -5.91 -12.15
CA ALA A 28 -6.50 -5.17 -13.31
C ALA A 28 -5.00 -5.45 -13.52
N GLU A 29 -4.75 -6.42 -14.39
CA GLU A 29 -3.68 -6.44 -15.41
C GLU A 29 -2.22 -6.52 -14.93
N PHE A 30 -1.90 -7.68 -14.37
CA PHE A 30 -0.57 -8.27 -14.48
C PHE A 30 -0.57 -9.20 -15.70
N LEU A 31 -0.12 -8.74 -16.89
CA LEU A 31 0.50 -9.55 -17.95
C LEU A 31 0.80 -8.69 -19.19
N GLN A 32 2.06 -8.31 -19.41
CA GLN A 32 2.76 -8.42 -20.71
C GLN A 32 4.19 -7.86 -20.61
N VAL A 33 5.07 -8.67 -20.04
CA VAL A 33 6.50 -8.60 -20.33
C VAL A 33 6.82 -9.81 -21.19
N ALA A 34 6.79 -9.64 -22.50
CA ALA A 34 7.45 -10.55 -23.45
C ALA A 34 7.57 -9.91 -24.84
N GLY A 35 8.81 -9.65 -25.24
CA GLY A 35 9.26 -9.84 -26.62
C GLY A 35 9.02 -8.72 -27.62
N ASN A 36 10.06 -7.89 -27.84
CA ASN A 36 10.54 -7.70 -29.22
C ASN A 36 11.97 -7.13 -29.27
N SER A 37 12.92 -8.03 -29.09
CA SER A 37 14.31 -7.82 -29.52
C SER A 37 14.37 -7.83 -31.05
N ARG A 38 14.32 -6.68 -31.71
CA ARG A 38 14.85 -6.50 -33.08
C ARG A 38 15.48 -5.13 -33.25
N VAL A 39 16.71 -4.98 -32.77
CA VAL A 39 17.61 -3.97 -33.31
C VAL A 39 18.15 -4.52 -34.63
N LYS A 40 17.63 -3.99 -35.74
CA LYS A 40 18.21 -4.15 -37.08
C LYS A 40 19.65 -3.60 -37.03
N ARG A 41 20.62 -4.51 -37.16
CA ARG A 41 22.01 -4.18 -37.49
C ARG A 41 22.04 -3.68 -38.93
N GLY A 42 22.08 -2.35 -39.09
CA GLY A 42 22.49 -1.70 -40.32
C GLY A 42 23.92 -1.18 -40.14
N PHE A 43 24.91 -1.99 -40.48
CA PHE A 43 26.29 -1.52 -40.68
C PHE A 43 26.32 -0.70 -41.97
N GLY A 44 26.36 0.62 -41.84
CA GLY A 44 26.66 1.56 -42.91
C GLY A 44 27.96 2.28 -42.61
N SER A 45 29.08 1.57 -42.73
CA SER A 45 30.42 2.17 -42.68
C SER A 45 30.78 2.68 -44.08
N SER A 46 30.39 3.91 -44.41
CA SER A 46 31.12 4.72 -45.39
C SER A 46 32.32 5.32 -44.65
N GLY A 47 33.55 4.85 -44.80
CA GLY A 47 34.25 4.76 -46.08
C GLY A 47 34.82 6.14 -46.39
N GLY A 48 35.81 6.57 -45.61
CA GLY A 48 36.43 7.89 -45.72
C GLY A 48 37.89 7.86 -45.29
N TYR A 49 38.78 7.56 -46.24
CA TYR A 49 40.17 7.98 -46.19
C TYR A 49 40.55 8.41 -47.60
N GLY A 50 40.65 9.72 -47.77
CA GLY A 50 41.24 10.35 -48.94
C GLY A 50 42.75 10.43 -48.81
N GLY A 51 43.42 10.15 -49.92
CA GLY A 51 44.55 10.94 -50.43
C GLY A 51 45.94 10.66 -49.87
N GLY A 52 46.85 10.23 -50.76
CA GLY A 52 48.29 10.36 -50.56
C GLY A 52 49.10 9.40 -51.42
N GLY A 53 49.34 9.76 -52.68
CA GLY A 53 50.24 9.02 -53.56
C GLY A 53 51.73 9.29 -53.25
N GLY A 54 52.59 8.41 -53.78
CA GLY A 54 54.00 8.73 -54.08
C GLY A 54 55.03 7.71 -53.59
N GLY A 55 55.86 7.24 -54.53
CA GLY A 55 57.29 7.03 -54.28
C GLY A 55 57.78 5.58 -54.19
N TYR A 56 58.21 5.02 -55.32
CA TYR A 56 59.21 3.97 -55.35
C TYR A 56 60.57 4.59 -54.99
N GLY A 57 61.12 4.24 -53.83
CA GLY A 57 62.42 4.71 -53.37
C GLY A 57 63.01 3.74 -52.35
N GLY A 58 63.86 2.84 -52.83
CA GLY A 58 64.63 1.93 -51.99
C GLY A 58 65.68 2.67 -51.16
N GLY A 59 65.78 2.31 -49.89
CA GLY A 59 66.81 2.78 -48.97
C GLY A 59 66.50 2.37 -47.53
N THR A 60 67.11 1.28 -47.06
CA THR A 60 67.45 1.01 -45.64
C THR A 60 66.43 1.39 -44.54
N GLY A 61 65.12 1.26 -44.79
CA GLY A 61 64.06 1.27 -43.78
C GLY A 61 63.83 -0.12 -43.20
N GLY A 62 64.88 -0.69 -42.59
CA GLY A 62 64.92 -2.08 -42.10
C GLY A 62 63.83 -2.42 -41.08
N ALA A 63 63.76 -3.69 -40.67
CA ALA A 63 62.78 -4.26 -39.73
C ALA A 63 62.35 -3.36 -38.54
N ALA A 64 63.18 -2.41 -38.11
CA ALA A 64 62.85 -1.34 -37.18
C ALA A 64 61.64 -0.45 -37.58
N ALA A 65 61.49 -0.07 -38.85
CA ALA A 65 60.37 0.74 -39.32
C ALA A 65 59.03 -0.04 -39.25
N ILE A 66 59.09 -1.34 -39.61
CA ILE A 66 57.95 -2.27 -39.48
C ILE A 66 57.60 -2.49 -38.00
N ALA A 67 58.60 -2.64 -37.13
CA ALA A 67 58.40 -2.77 -35.69
C ALA A 67 57.79 -1.50 -35.06
N GLN A 68 58.22 -0.30 -35.49
CA GLN A 68 57.60 0.97 -35.06
C GLN A 68 56.15 1.09 -35.54
N GLN A 69 55.86 0.70 -36.78
CA GLN A 69 54.47 0.70 -37.29
C GLN A 69 53.58 -0.27 -36.50
N ALA A 70 54.08 -1.47 -36.18
CA ALA A 70 53.36 -2.45 -35.36
C ALA A 70 53.13 -1.95 -33.91
N ALA A 71 54.13 -1.30 -33.30
CA ALA A 71 53.99 -0.70 -31.98
C ALA A 71 52.94 0.44 -31.96
N ASN A 72 52.92 1.28 -32.99
CA ASN A 72 51.92 2.34 -33.15
C ASN A 72 50.52 1.76 -33.35
N GLN A 73 50.37 0.69 -34.14
CA GLN A 73 49.09 -0.01 -34.31
C GLN A 73 48.62 -0.66 -32.99
N ALA A 74 49.51 -1.30 -32.25
CA ALA A 74 49.18 -1.89 -30.94
C ALA A 74 48.72 -0.81 -29.94
N LYS A 75 49.41 0.34 -29.91
CA LYS A 75 49.03 1.48 -29.05
C LYS A 75 47.67 2.07 -29.45
N ALA A 76 47.39 2.19 -30.75
CA ALA A 76 46.09 2.63 -31.26
C ALA A 76 44.97 1.63 -30.92
N ALA A 77 45.22 0.32 -31.04
CA ALA A 77 44.26 -0.72 -30.66
C ALA A 77 43.96 -0.71 -29.15
N GLN A 78 44.98 -0.51 -28.31
CA GLN A 78 44.81 -0.36 -26.86
C GLN A 78 43.97 0.88 -26.52
N ALA A 79 44.23 2.02 -27.16
CA ALA A 79 43.43 3.23 -26.98
C ALA A 79 41.97 3.03 -27.43
N ALA A 80 41.76 2.34 -28.56
CA ALA A 80 40.42 2.01 -29.06
C ALA A 80 39.66 1.07 -28.11
N GLN A 81 40.33 0.08 -27.51
CA GLN A 81 39.72 -0.77 -26.47
C GLN A 81 39.31 0.04 -25.24
N GLY A 82 40.18 0.95 -24.76
CA GLY A 82 39.86 1.82 -23.63
C GLY A 82 38.65 2.72 -23.92
N ALA A 83 38.60 3.33 -25.10
CA ALA A 83 37.47 4.15 -25.52
C ALA A 83 36.16 3.35 -25.63
N ALA A 84 36.19 2.14 -26.20
CA ALA A 84 35.03 1.26 -26.29
C ALA A 84 34.54 0.79 -24.91
N ALA A 85 35.46 0.43 -24.01
CA ALA A 85 35.13 0.06 -22.64
C ALA A 85 34.49 1.21 -21.87
N TYR A 86 35.01 2.44 -22.03
CA TYR A 86 34.43 3.63 -21.42
C TYR A 86 33.01 3.90 -21.95
N GLN A 87 32.79 3.84 -23.26
CA GLN A 87 31.46 4.01 -23.86
C GLN A 87 30.46 2.96 -23.36
N ALA A 88 30.87 1.68 -23.32
CA ALA A 88 30.04 0.60 -22.81
C ALA A 88 29.71 0.79 -21.32
N ALA A 89 30.68 1.20 -20.51
CA ALA A 89 30.47 1.50 -19.09
C ALA A 89 29.50 2.67 -18.90
N GLN A 90 29.60 3.72 -19.71
CA GLN A 90 28.68 4.86 -19.64
C GLN A 90 27.24 4.47 -20.00
N GLN A 91 27.06 3.66 -21.05
CA GLN A 91 25.73 3.15 -21.41
C GLN A 91 25.14 2.27 -20.29
N ALA A 92 25.95 1.37 -19.71
CA ALA A 92 25.52 0.52 -18.60
C ALA A 92 25.13 1.35 -17.37
N ARG A 93 25.92 2.38 -17.02
CA ARG A 93 25.61 3.30 -15.90
C ARG A 93 24.31 4.07 -16.14
N ALA A 94 24.09 4.58 -17.35
CA ALA A 94 22.86 5.29 -17.71
C ALA A 94 21.62 4.38 -17.58
N THR A 95 21.71 3.13 -18.05
CA THR A 95 20.63 2.14 -17.90
C THR A 95 20.35 1.84 -16.43
N LEU A 96 21.39 1.57 -15.63
CA LEU A 96 21.23 1.27 -14.20
C LEU A 96 20.67 2.45 -13.40
N ALA A 97 21.08 3.68 -13.71
CA ALA A 97 20.53 4.86 -13.06
C ALA A 97 19.05 5.07 -13.41
N SER A 98 18.67 4.87 -14.67
CA SER A 98 17.26 4.92 -15.09
C SER A 98 16.42 3.90 -14.32
N GLN A 99 16.90 2.65 -14.21
CA GLN A 99 16.23 1.60 -13.44
C GLN A 99 16.12 1.95 -11.95
N ALA A 100 17.19 2.48 -11.35
CA ALA A 100 17.19 2.90 -9.95
C ALA A 100 16.20 4.05 -9.70
N SER A 101 16.13 5.05 -10.59
CA SER A 101 15.14 6.14 -10.51
C SER A 101 13.71 5.62 -10.61
N GLN A 102 13.44 4.69 -11.54
CA GLN A 102 12.11 4.08 -11.68
C GLN A 102 11.72 3.31 -10.41
N ALA A 103 12.63 2.51 -9.86
CA ALA A 103 12.40 1.78 -8.62
C ALA A 103 12.14 2.72 -7.42
N ALA A 104 12.87 3.84 -7.34
CA ALA A 104 12.65 4.86 -6.33
C ALA A 104 11.25 5.51 -6.44
N HIS A 105 10.82 5.86 -7.65
CA HIS A 105 9.48 6.40 -7.87
C HIS A 105 8.39 5.39 -7.50
N GLN A 106 8.58 4.11 -7.84
CA GLN A 106 7.63 3.06 -7.48
C GLN A 106 7.54 2.89 -5.96
N ALA A 107 8.67 2.89 -5.25
CA ALA A 107 8.71 2.80 -3.80
C ALA A 107 8.03 4.01 -3.12
N GLN A 108 8.20 5.21 -3.68
CA GLN A 108 7.48 6.42 -3.24
C GLN A 108 5.97 6.30 -3.45
N ALA A 109 5.53 5.82 -4.61
CA ALA A 109 4.11 5.62 -4.91
C ALA A 109 3.46 4.60 -3.96
N VAL A 110 4.13 3.47 -3.69
CA VAL A 110 3.68 2.48 -2.71
C VAL A 110 3.58 3.07 -1.31
N THR A 111 4.55 3.90 -0.91
CA THR A 111 4.55 4.57 0.39
C THR A 111 3.37 5.55 0.50
N ALA A 112 3.10 6.34 -0.54
CA ALA A 112 1.96 7.25 -0.58
C ALA A 112 0.62 6.48 -0.50
N ALA A 113 0.49 5.36 -1.21
CA ALA A 113 -0.68 4.50 -1.14
C ALA A 113 -0.88 3.94 0.29
N LYS A 114 0.20 3.52 0.97
CA LYS A 114 0.16 3.07 2.37
C LYS A 114 -0.22 4.19 3.33
N GLN A 115 0.22 5.43 3.10
CA GLN A 115 -0.21 6.58 3.91
C GLN A 115 -1.72 6.80 3.79
N ALA A 116 -2.26 6.75 2.57
CA ALA A 116 -3.70 6.84 2.35
C ALA A 116 -4.47 5.70 3.05
N GLN A 117 -3.93 4.47 2.98
CA GLN A 117 -4.51 3.30 3.66
C GLN A 117 -4.52 3.47 5.18
N VAL A 118 -3.43 3.95 5.78
CA VAL A 118 -3.36 4.25 7.22
C VAL A 118 -4.39 5.29 7.61
N ALA A 119 -4.57 6.35 6.81
CA ALA A 119 -5.57 7.38 7.08
C ALA A 119 -7.01 6.79 7.09
N GLN A 120 -7.32 5.94 6.11
CA GLN A 120 -8.62 5.25 6.03
C GLN A 120 -8.86 4.33 7.23
N ILE A 121 -7.87 3.49 7.59
CA ILE A 121 -7.99 2.58 8.73
C ILE A 121 -8.11 3.37 10.04
N SER A 122 -7.37 4.48 10.17
CA SER A 122 -7.44 5.34 11.35
C SER A 122 -8.83 5.93 11.54
N GLN A 123 -9.43 6.45 10.45
CA GLN A 123 -10.80 6.96 10.48
C GLN A 123 -11.83 5.87 10.80
N ALA A 124 -11.66 4.66 10.24
CA ALA A 124 -12.52 3.53 10.57
C ALA A 124 -12.36 3.06 12.03
N ALA A 125 -11.14 3.06 12.55
CA ALA A 125 -10.85 2.67 13.92
C ALA A 125 -11.47 3.64 14.94
N SER A 126 -11.37 4.96 14.71
CA SER A 126 -11.99 5.95 15.59
C SER A 126 -13.52 5.87 15.56
N ALA A 127 -14.11 5.68 14.37
CA ALA A 127 -15.55 5.47 14.23
C ALA A 127 -16.01 4.18 14.94
N ALA A 128 -15.26 3.09 14.82
CA ALA A 128 -15.58 1.83 15.50
C ALA A 128 -15.46 1.94 17.02
N GLN A 129 -14.48 2.67 17.54
CA GLN A 129 -14.38 2.96 18.97
C GLN A 129 -15.59 3.76 19.45
N ALA A 130 -15.99 4.82 18.74
CA ALA A 130 -17.18 5.60 19.06
C ALA A 130 -18.45 4.74 19.06
N ALA A 131 -18.61 3.85 18.06
CA ALA A 131 -19.72 2.90 18.00
C ALA A 131 -19.71 1.93 19.19
N ALA A 132 -18.55 1.39 19.57
CA ALA A 132 -18.42 0.51 20.74
C ALA A 132 -18.82 1.21 22.05
N TYR A 133 -18.48 2.49 22.22
CA TYR A 133 -18.93 3.29 23.37
C TYR A 133 -20.44 3.55 23.35
N ALA A 134 -21.01 3.85 22.18
CA ALA A 134 -22.45 4.05 22.03
C ALA A 134 -23.24 2.77 22.39
N GLU A 135 -22.82 1.62 21.85
CA GLU A 135 -23.43 0.31 22.15
C GLU A 135 -23.27 -0.07 23.62
N SER A 136 -22.10 0.19 24.24
CA SER A 136 -21.93 -0.05 25.67
C SER A 136 -22.86 0.82 26.53
N THR A 137 -23.08 2.07 26.13
CA THR A 137 -24.01 2.97 26.83
C THR A 137 -25.46 2.50 26.67
N GLN A 138 -25.82 2.01 25.48
CA GLN A 138 -27.15 1.50 25.21
C GLN A 138 -27.43 0.18 25.93
N ALA A 139 -26.43 -0.71 26.03
CA ALA A 139 -26.49 -1.91 26.86
C ALA A 139 -26.68 -1.58 28.34
N ALA A 140 -26.01 -0.54 28.86
CA ALA A 140 -26.22 -0.09 30.23
C ALA A 140 -27.66 0.42 30.46
N ARG A 141 -28.21 1.20 29.52
CA ARG A 141 -29.62 1.65 29.57
C ARG A 141 -30.60 0.49 29.51
N ALA A 142 -30.34 -0.51 28.67
CA ALA A 142 -31.16 -1.71 28.60
C ALA A 142 -31.13 -2.49 29.92
N SER A 143 -29.96 -2.60 30.57
CA SER A 143 -29.84 -3.17 31.91
C SER A 143 -30.69 -2.41 32.93
N SER A 144 -30.62 -1.08 32.97
CA SER A 144 -31.46 -0.26 33.86
C SER A 144 -32.96 -0.46 33.59
N ALA A 145 -33.37 -0.63 32.34
CA ALA A 145 -34.76 -0.91 31.97
C ALA A 145 -35.24 -2.27 32.49
N VAL A 146 -34.38 -3.29 32.50
CA VAL A 146 -34.71 -4.59 33.13
C VAL A 146 -34.96 -4.42 34.63
N HIS A 147 -34.08 -3.70 35.34
CA HIS A 147 -34.26 -3.46 36.78
C HIS A 147 -35.56 -2.69 37.08
N ALA A 148 -35.88 -1.68 36.26
CA ALA A 148 -37.14 -0.95 36.39
C ALA A 148 -38.37 -1.84 36.12
N ALA A 149 -38.30 -2.71 35.11
CA ALA A 149 -39.37 -3.67 34.81
C ALA A 149 -39.54 -4.74 35.92
N GLU A 150 -38.45 -5.17 36.56
CA GLU A 150 -38.50 -6.07 37.72
C GLU A 150 -39.17 -5.41 38.92
N ALA A 151 -38.81 -4.16 39.23
CA ALA A 151 -39.46 -3.40 40.30
C ALA A 151 -40.96 -3.20 40.02
N ALA A 152 -41.33 -2.86 38.78
CA ALA A 152 -42.73 -2.73 38.37
C ALA A 152 -43.51 -4.04 38.52
N LYS A 153 -42.91 -5.19 38.16
CA LYS A 153 -43.49 -6.52 38.38
C LYS A 153 -43.72 -6.79 39.87
N LEU A 154 -42.74 -6.50 40.72
CA LEU A 154 -42.85 -6.72 42.19
C LEU A 154 -43.98 -5.88 42.79
N HIS A 155 -44.09 -4.61 42.37
CA HIS A 155 -45.18 -3.74 42.80
C HIS A 155 -46.56 -4.25 42.36
N ALA A 156 -46.69 -4.70 41.11
CA ALA A 156 -47.93 -5.29 40.60
C ALA A 156 -48.31 -6.59 41.32
N LEU A 157 -47.31 -7.42 41.70
CA LEU A 157 -47.51 -8.62 42.51
C LEU A 157 -48.11 -8.30 43.89
N HIS A 158 -47.56 -7.31 44.59
CA HIS A 158 -48.11 -6.85 45.87
C HIS A 158 -49.55 -6.33 45.71
N GLY A 159 -49.82 -5.51 44.68
CA GLY A 159 -51.18 -5.01 44.41
C GLY A 159 -52.19 -6.14 44.11
N ALA A 160 -51.78 -7.18 43.39
CA ALA A 160 -52.62 -8.35 43.12
C ALA A 160 -52.90 -9.17 44.39
N GLN A 161 -51.92 -9.29 45.30
CA GLN A 161 -52.09 -9.97 46.59
C GLN A 161 -53.05 -9.23 47.53
N HIS A 162 -53.15 -7.90 47.43
CA HIS A 162 -54.03 -7.07 48.25
C HIS A 162 -55.41 -6.78 47.61
N GLY A 163 -55.78 -7.50 46.54
CA GLY A 163 -57.13 -7.45 45.97
C GLY A 163 -57.46 -6.18 45.19
N ALA A 164 -56.46 -5.43 44.71
CA ALA A 164 -56.71 -4.25 43.89
C ALA A 164 -57.41 -4.60 42.56
N TYR A 165 -58.44 -3.84 42.21
CA TYR A 165 -59.21 -4.01 40.97
C TYR A 165 -58.28 -3.85 39.75
N GLY A 166 -58.29 -4.82 38.82
CA GLY A 166 -57.43 -4.80 37.61
C GLY A 166 -55.96 -5.20 37.83
N ALA A 167 -55.56 -5.60 39.05
CA ALA A 167 -54.16 -5.91 39.36
C ALA A 167 -53.59 -7.14 38.62
N HIS A 168 -54.44 -8.10 38.24
CA HIS A 168 -54.01 -9.27 37.45
C HIS A 168 -53.61 -8.89 36.02
N GLU A 169 -54.31 -7.94 35.38
CA GLU A 169 -53.93 -7.44 34.05
C GLU A 169 -52.63 -6.63 34.11
N GLN A 170 -52.47 -5.80 35.14
CA GLN A 170 -51.23 -5.06 35.37
C GLN A 170 -50.04 -5.99 35.61
N LEU A 171 -50.23 -7.08 36.35
CA LEU A 171 -49.20 -8.09 36.55
C LEU A 171 -48.82 -8.79 35.24
N TYR A 172 -49.80 -9.15 34.41
CA TYR A 172 -49.53 -9.77 33.10
C TYR A 172 -48.78 -8.81 32.16
N ALA A 173 -49.19 -7.54 32.12
CA ALA A 173 -48.51 -6.50 31.36
C ALA A 173 -47.06 -6.28 31.85
N ALA A 174 -46.83 -6.25 33.17
CA ALA A 174 -45.49 -6.10 33.75
C ALA A 174 -44.59 -7.31 33.47
N GLN A 175 -45.12 -8.53 33.50
CA GLN A 175 -44.38 -9.74 33.14
C GLN A 175 -43.95 -9.73 31.67
N ARG A 176 -44.87 -9.35 30.77
CA ARG A 176 -44.56 -9.21 29.34
C ARG A 176 -43.48 -8.14 29.10
N ALA A 177 -43.62 -6.97 29.72
CA ALA A 177 -42.63 -5.90 29.63
C ALA A 177 -41.25 -6.33 30.13
N LEU A 178 -41.19 -7.10 31.22
CA LEU A 178 -39.94 -7.67 31.72
C LEU A 178 -39.31 -8.67 30.75
N HIS A 179 -40.11 -9.55 30.13
CA HIS A 179 -39.62 -10.48 29.13
C HIS A 179 -39.04 -9.75 27.91
N GLU A 180 -39.75 -8.75 27.40
CA GLU A 180 -39.29 -7.90 26.29
C GLU A 180 -38.02 -7.11 26.65
N ALA A 181 -37.95 -6.56 27.87
CA ALA A 181 -36.77 -5.85 28.36
C ALA A 181 -35.54 -6.77 28.45
N ARG A 182 -35.69 -8.00 28.94
CA ARG A 182 -34.60 -9.00 28.98
C ARG A 182 -34.14 -9.42 27.59
N ALA A 183 -35.08 -9.58 26.64
CA ALA A 183 -34.73 -9.87 25.25
C ALA A 183 -33.92 -8.71 24.62
N LEU A 184 -34.34 -7.46 24.87
CA LEU A 184 -33.61 -6.28 24.42
C LEU A 184 -32.22 -6.17 25.06
N GLN A 185 -32.09 -6.44 26.36
CA GLN A 185 -30.82 -6.45 27.06
C GLN A 185 -29.86 -7.50 26.46
N ALA A 186 -30.33 -8.71 26.19
CA ALA A 186 -29.52 -9.77 25.60
C ALA A 186 -29.02 -9.39 24.19
N ALA A 187 -29.89 -8.83 23.35
CA ALA A 187 -29.51 -8.35 22.03
C ALA A 187 -28.47 -7.21 22.10
N GLN A 188 -28.67 -6.24 23.01
CA GLN A 188 -27.75 -5.13 23.24
C GLN A 188 -26.38 -5.58 23.77
N ALA A 189 -26.34 -6.55 24.67
CA ALA A 189 -25.08 -7.10 25.18
C ALA A 189 -24.27 -7.78 24.06
N GLN A 190 -24.93 -8.49 23.14
CA GLN A 190 -24.26 -9.08 21.98
C GLN A 190 -23.71 -8.02 21.02
N MET A 191 -24.49 -6.98 20.71
CA MET A 191 -24.05 -5.89 19.84
C MET A 191 -22.86 -5.12 20.45
N ALA A 192 -22.92 -4.80 21.75
CA ALA A 192 -21.82 -4.16 22.45
C ALA A 192 -20.54 -5.01 22.43
N TYR A 193 -20.66 -6.33 22.63
CA TYR A 193 -19.53 -7.24 22.53
C TYR A 193 -18.93 -7.25 21.11
N GLN A 194 -19.77 -7.35 20.09
CA GLN A 194 -19.32 -7.35 18.69
C GLN A 194 -18.66 -6.03 18.30
N ALA A 195 -19.22 -4.89 18.73
CA ALA A 195 -18.67 -3.58 18.48
C ALA A 195 -17.29 -3.41 19.14
N GLN A 196 -17.12 -3.89 20.38
CA GLN A 196 -15.82 -3.90 21.05
C GLN A 196 -14.79 -4.77 20.32
N GLN A 197 -15.18 -5.97 19.87
CA GLN A 197 -14.28 -6.84 19.11
C GLN A 197 -13.86 -6.21 17.77
N ASN A 198 -14.81 -5.58 17.07
CA ASN A 198 -14.51 -4.87 15.82
C ASN A 198 -13.54 -3.70 16.06
N ALA A 199 -13.77 -2.89 17.11
CA ALA A 199 -12.89 -1.78 17.47
C ALA A 199 -11.46 -2.26 17.80
N ARG A 200 -11.33 -3.38 18.52
CA ARG A 200 -10.02 -4.01 18.81
C ARG A 200 -9.33 -4.51 17.55
N ALA A 201 -10.08 -5.20 16.68
CA ALA A 201 -9.54 -5.71 15.42
C ALA A 201 -9.06 -4.58 14.50
N LEU A 202 -9.81 -3.48 14.40
CA LEU A 202 -9.41 -2.29 13.64
C LEU A 202 -8.18 -1.62 14.24
N SER A 203 -8.09 -1.52 15.57
CA SER A 203 -6.91 -0.98 16.24
C SER A 203 -5.65 -1.81 15.96
N ALA A 204 -5.76 -3.14 15.99
CA ALA A 204 -4.65 -4.04 15.63
C ALA A 204 -4.25 -3.88 14.16
N LYS A 205 -5.22 -3.76 13.24
CA LYS A 205 -4.95 -3.48 11.82
C LYS A 205 -4.24 -2.13 11.62
N LEU A 206 -4.63 -1.11 12.38
CA LEU A 206 -3.97 0.20 12.32
C LEU A 206 -2.51 0.10 12.75
N GLN A 207 -2.21 -0.63 13.83
CA GLN A 207 -0.84 -0.83 14.30
C GLN A 207 0.02 -1.55 13.25
N ALA A 208 -0.52 -2.62 12.63
CA ALA A 208 0.17 -3.32 11.55
C ALA A 208 0.40 -2.41 10.32
N ALA A 209 -0.61 -1.63 9.92
CA ALA A 209 -0.50 -0.71 8.80
C ALA A 209 0.53 0.42 9.05
N LEU A 210 0.62 0.92 10.27
CA LEU A 210 1.63 1.92 10.68
C LEU A 210 3.05 1.33 10.63
N HIS A 211 3.22 0.08 11.07
CA HIS A 211 4.48 -0.63 10.97
C HIS A 211 4.90 -0.87 9.51
N ASP A 212 3.97 -1.29 8.66
CA ASP A 212 4.22 -1.46 7.23
C ASP A 212 4.57 -0.13 6.54
N LEU A 213 3.92 0.95 6.94
CA LEU A 213 4.22 2.28 6.42
C LEU A 213 5.65 2.70 6.78
N SER A 214 6.09 2.50 8.03
CA SER A 214 7.46 2.87 8.44
C SER A 214 8.53 2.04 7.71
N GLN A 215 8.29 0.74 7.51
CA GLN A 215 9.16 -0.10 6.70
C GLN A 215 9.20 0.35 5.24
N SER A 216 8.04 0.71 4.66
CA SER A 216 7.95 1.23 3.30
C SER A 216 8.72 2.55 3.15
N GLN A 217 8.65 3.45 4.14
CA GLN A 217 9.41 4.70 4.15
C GLN A 217 10.92 4.45 4.17
N SER A 218 11.39 3.51 5.01
CA SER A 218 12.80 3.10 5.02
C SER A 218 13.25 2.58 3.65
N ALA A 219 12.46 1.71 3.03
CA ALA A 219 12.74 1.15 1.71
C ALA A 219 12.74 2.23 0.61
N ALA A 220 11.76 3.14 0.62
CA ALA A 220 11.70 4.25 -0.32
C ALA A 220 12.91 5.19 -0.20
N ASN A 221 13.34 5.49 1.04
CA ASN A 221 14.55 6.28 1.27
C ASN A 221 15.79 5.58 0.71
N LYS A 222 15.97 4.28 0.99
CA LYS A 222 17.09 3.49 0.43
C LYS A 222 17.09 3.51 -1.11
N ALA A 223 15.92 3.34 -1.73
CA ALA A 223 15.79 3.39 -3.18
C ALA A 223 16.14 4.79 -3.74
N ALA A 224 15.70 5.86 -3.08
CA ALA A 224 16.06 7.23 -3.46
C ALA A 224 17.56 7.49 -3.35
N TRP A 225 18.21 7.05 -2.26
CA TRP A 225 19.67 7.14 -2.11
C TRP A 225 20.42 6.38 -3.20
N ALA A 226 19.98 5.16 -3.52
CA ALA A 226 20.58 4.36 -4.60
C ALA A 226 20.41 5.02 -5.97
N ALA A 227 19.25 5.62 -6.25
CA ALA A 227 19.01 6.37 -7.48
C ALA A 227 19.92 7.60 -7.59
N SER A 228 20.03 8.40 -6.52
CA SER A 228 20.92 9.57 -6.48
C SER A 228 22.39 9.18 -6.66
N ALA A 229 22.84 8.10 -6.02
CA ALA A 229 24.20 7.58 -6.18
C ALA A 229 24.46 7.08 -7.61
N ALA A 230 23.49 6.39 -8.22
CA ALA A 230 23.60 5.92 -9.60
C ALA A 230 23.68 7.10 -10.60
N GLN A 231 22.89 8.17 -10.39
CA GLN A 231 22.95 9.39 -11.20
C GLN A 231 24.28 10.12 -11.06
N ALA A 232 24.83 10.24 -9.84
CA ALA A 232 26.14 10.87 -9.61
C ALA A 232 27.29 10.15 -10.34
N ASN A 233 27.20 8.82 -10.46
CA ASN A 233 28.21 8.00 -11.15
C ASN A 233 28.22 8.15 -12.68
N ILE A 234 27.19 8.76 -13.29
CA ILE A 234 27.16 9.09 -14.73
C ILE A 234 28.06 10.31 -15.02
N GLY A 235 28.04 11.32 -14.14
CA GLY A 235 28.81 12.56 -14.33
C GLY A 235 30.22 12.55 -13.73
N GLY A 236 30.52 11.64 -12.78
CA GLY A 236 31.69 11.77 -11.89
C GLY A 236 33.04 11.24 -12.38
N TYR A 237 33.15 10.52 -13.49
CA TYR A 237 34.41 9.85 -13.91
C TYR A 237 34.99 10.41 -15.22
N GLY A 238 35.00 11.74 -15.37
CA GLY A 238 35.54 12.43 -16.56
C GLY A 238 36.95 13.02 -16.43
N HIS A 239 37.56 13.03 -15.24
CA HIS A 239 38.90 13.62 -15.03
C HIS A 239 39.79 12.68 -14.22
N GLY A 240 40.65 11.92 -14.88
CA GLY A 240 41.62 11.05 -14.23
C GLY A 240 42.21 10.03 -15.19
N GLY A 241 43.02 10.50 -16.14
CA GLY A 241 43.75 9.63 -17.07
C GLY A 241 44.86 10.44 -17.72
N HIS A 242 46.06 10.28 -17.15
CA HIS A 242 47.38 10.78 -17.52
C HIS A 242 47.64 11.02 -19.02
#